data_AF-A0A224YYK1-F1
#
_entry.id   AF-A0A224YYK1-F1
#
_cell.length_a   1.000
_cell.length_b   1.000
_cell.length_c   1.000
_cell.angle_alpha   90.00
_cell.angle_beta   90.00
_cell.angle_gamma   90.00
#
_symmetry.space_group_name_H-M   'P 1'
#
loop_
_entity.id
_entity.type
_entity.pdbx_description
1 polymer ?
#
loop_
_entity_poly.entity_id
_entity_poly.type
_entity_poly.pdbx_seq_one_letter_code
_entity_poly.pdbx_strand_id
1 'polypeptide(L)'
;HYQAVCNSASRQDAADSPTSCNGQTNTVTVLNVADCHTTSEPTIVATVGDVPLTFLVDTGASVSLIGAADFYRHFSGVRLSPSHIVLQTYSKGTIDNLGSFTKQVRYCSR
;
A
#
# COMPACT_ATOMS: atom_id res chain seq x y z
N HIS A 1 18.20 0.23 19.25
CA HIS A 1 19.16 -0.38 18.31
C HIS A 1 19.11 0.22 16.89
N TYR A 2 17.98 0.78 16.43
CA TYR A 2 17.86 1.43 15.10
C TYR A 2 18.38 2.88 15.02
N GLN A 3 18.57 3.54 16.16
CA GLN A 3 18.94 4.96 16.21
C GLN A 3 20.41 5.24 15.81
N ALA A 4 21.26 4.21 15.79
CA ALA A 4 22.69 4.34 15.51
C ALA A 4 23.06 4.24 14.02
N VAL A 5 22.13 3.78 13.16
CA VAL A 5 22.42 3.54 11.73
C VAL A 5 22.11 4.77 10.86
N CYS A 6 21.31 5.73 11.35
CA CYS A 6 20.89 6.90 10.57
C CYS A 6 21.87 8.08 10.60
N ASN A 7 22.91 8.04 11.44
CA ASN A 7 23.81 9.19 11.64
C ASN A 7 25.10 9.16 10.78
N SER A 8 25.29 8.16 9.90
CA SER A 8 26.52 8.01 9.11
C SER A 8 26.36 8.13 7.58
N ALA A 9 25.15 8.41 7.07
CA ALA A 9 24.99 8.72 5.65
C ALA A 9 25.17 10.23 5.43
N SER A 10 26.40 10.60 5.10
CA SER A 10 26.83 11.92 4.65
C SER A 10 25.83 12.59 3.71
N ARG A 11 25.56 13.88 3.95
CA ARG A 11 24.92 14.78 2.98
C ARG A 11 25.57 14.60 1.61
N GLN A 12 24.82 14.08 0.66
CA GLN A 12 25.10 14.22 -0.75
C GLN A 12 23.85 14.81 -1.39
N ASP A 13 24.01 16.02 -1.89
CA ASP A 13 23.06 16.67 -2.78
C ASP A 13 22.70 15.71 -3.91
N ALA A 14 21.47 15.20 -3.93
CA ALA A 14 21.02 14.27 -4.94
C ALA A 14 20.17 15.01 -5.97
N ALA A 15 20.74 15.12 -7.16
CA ALA A 15 20.14 15.64 -8.37
C ALA A 15 18.81 14.96 -8.70
N ASP A 16 17.94 15.76 -9.33
CA ASP A 16 16.64 15.42 -9.90
C ASP A 16 16.74 14.10 -10.69
N SER A 17 16.27 13.01 -10.09
CA SER A 17 16.27 11.68 -10.73
C SER A 17 15.02 11.52 -11.60
N PRO A 18 15.14 10.94 -12.81
CA PRO A 18 14.02 10.81 -13.72
C PRO A 18 12.94 9.92 -13.10
N THR A 19 11.73 10.47 -13.01
CA THR A 19 10.51 9.79 -12.56
C THR A 19 10.27 8.55 -13.43
N SER A 20 10.60 7.36 -12.90
CA SER A 20 10.34 6.08 -13.57
C SER A 20 8.97 5.55 -13.15
N CYS A 21 8.04 5.48 -14.10
CA CYS A 21 6.69 4.99 -13.85
C CYS A 21 6.59 3.53 -14.36
N ASN A 22 6.76 2.57 -13.45
CA ASN A 22 6.57 1.16 -13.76
C ASN A 22 5.08 0.81 -13.62
N GLY A 23 4.49 0.24 -14.68
CA GLY A 23 3.14 -0.33 -14.66
C GLY A 23 3.20 -1.83 -14.42
N GLN A 24 2.61 -2.31 -13.33
CA GLN A 24 2.49 -3.74 -13.04
C GLN A 24 1.04 -4.12 -12.76
N THR A 25 0.62 -5.29 -13.25
CA THR A 25 -0.68 -5.87 -12.90
C THR A 25 -0.54 -6.57 -11.56
N ASN A 26 -1.19 -6.03 -10.52
CA ASN A 26 -1.10 -6.55 -9.16
C ASN A 26 -2.48 -7.01 -8.66
N THR A 27 -2.48 -7.99 -7.76
CA THR A 27 -3.68 -8.40 -7.02
C THR A 27 -3.74 -7.59 -5.72
N VAL A 28 -4.84 -6.87 -5.51
CA VAL A 28 -5.03 -6.02 -4.32
C VAL A 28 -6.14 -6.60 -3.45
N THR A 29 -5.86 -6.72 -2.15
CA THR A 29 -6.78 -7.27 -1.14
C THR A 29 -7.44 -6.14 -0.35
N VAL A 30 -8.71 -6.28 0.05
CA VAL A 30 -9.47 -5.22 0.73
C VAL A 30 -9.70 -5.55 2.21
N LEU A 31 -9.40 -4.59 3.09
CA LEU A 31 -9.44 -4.72 4.55
C LEU A 31 -10.46 -3.79 5.22
N ASN A 32 -11.06 -4.25 6.31
CA ASN A 32 -11.77 -3.38 7.24
C ASN A 32 -10.80 -2.90 8.34
N VAL A 33 -10.35 -1.64 8.29
CA VAL A 33 -9.39 -1.07 9.26
C VAL A 33 -10.02 0.14 9.95
N ALA A 34 -9.90 0.23 11.28
CA ALA A 34 -10.29 1.41 12.05
C ALA A 34 -9.13 2.42 12.07
N ASP A 35 -9.40 3.68 11.70
CA ASP A 35 -8.38 4.72 11.50
C ASP A 35 -7.68 5.11 12.82
N CYS A 36 -6.37 4.90 12.89
CA CYS A 36 -5.48 5.54 13.87
C CYS A 36 -4.13 5.78 13.19
N HIS A 37 -3.84 7.01 12.77
CA HIS A 37 -2.57 7.38 12.14
C HIS A 37 -1.73 8.23 13.09
N THR A 38 -0.52 7.76 13.40
CA THR A 38 0.59 8.57 13.92
C THR A 38 1.60 8.81 12.79
N THR A 39 2.03 10.06 12.64
CA THR A 39 2.80 10.55 11.50
C THR A 39 4.29 10.19 11.59
N SER A 40 4.74 9.21 10.80
CA SER A 40 6.07 9.16 10.14
C SER A 40 6.26 7.92 9.24
N GLU A 41 5.19 7.27 8.80
CA GLU A 41 5.29 6.05 8.00
C GLU A 41 5.54 6.38 6.52
N PRO A 42 6.47 5.69 5.83
CA PRO A 42 6.75 5.94 4.43
C PRO A 42 5.50 5.66 3.60
N THR A 43 5.09 6.64 2.79
CA THR A 43 3.93 6.53 1.90
C THR A 43 4.33 6.66 0.45
N ILE A 44 3.53 6.07 -0.44
CA ILE A 44 3.64 6.21 -1.88
C ILE A 44 2.26 6.48 -2.48
N VAL A 45 2.19 7.35 -3.49
CA VAL A 45 0.98 7.51 -4.30
C VAL A 45 1.05 6.54 -5.47
N ALA A 46 0.08 5.63 -5.54
CA ALA A 46 -0.07 4.69 -6.64
C ALA A 46 -1.45 4.86 -7.31
N THR A 47 -1.47 4.81 -8.63
CA THR A 47 -2.70 4.78 -9.42
C THR A 47 -3.17 3.33 -9.58
N VAL A 48 -4.32 3.01 -8.99
CA VAL A 48 -4.98 1.70 -9.10
C VAL A 48 -6.12 1.82 -10.13
N GLY A 49 -5.94 1.22 -11.30
CA GLY A 49 -6.74 1.53 -12.48
C GLY A 49 -6.50 2.98 -12.90
N ASP A 50 -7.50 3.82 -12.66
CA ASP A 50 -7.49 5.26 -12.94
C ASP A 50 -7.63 6.11 -11.65
N VAL A 51 -7.59 5.47 -10.48
CA VAL A 51 -7.79 6.12 -9.18
C VAL A 51 -6.44 6.26 -8.47
N PRO A 52 -5.97 7.49 -8.16
CA PRO A 52 -4.80 7.69 -7.32
C PRO A 52 -5.15 7.41 -5.85
N LEU A 53 -4.37 6.55 -5.20
CA LEU A 53 -4.50 6.21 -3.79
C LEU A 53 -3.14 6.33 -3.09
N THR A 54 -3.16 6.77 -1.84
CA THR A 54 -1.97 6.81 -0.98
C THR A 54 -1.86 5.50 -0.23
N PHE A 55 -0.74 4.81 -0.37
CA PHE A 55 -0.43 3.57 0.32
C PHE A 55 0.68 3.78 1.33
N LEU A 56 0.62 3.04 2.43
CA LEU A 56 1.77 2.81 3.29
C LEU A 56 2.72 1.82 2.60
N VAL A 57 4.01 2.12 2.63
CA VAL A 57 5.05 1.25 2.09
C VAL A 57 5.39 0.20 3.16
N ASP A 58 4.89 -1.02 2.95
CA ASP A 58 5.22 -2.19 3.76
C ASP A 58 6.00 -3.20 2.89
N THR A 59 7.32 -3.23 3.06
CA THR A 59 8.21 -4.15 2.34
C THR A 59 8.13 -5.59 2.86
N GLY A 60 7.51 -5.82 4.02
CA GLY A 60 7.26 -7.14 4.58
C GLY A 60 5.98 -7.78 4.04
N ALA A 61 5.08 -7.00 3.44
CA ALA A 61 3.83 -7.50 2.90
C ALA A 61 4.02 -8.18 1.52
N SER A 62 3.43 -9.36 1.36
CA SER A 62 3.37 -10.04 0.05
C SER A 62 2.16 -9.61 -0.80
N VAL A 63 1.26 -8.82 -0.24
CA VAL A 63 0.03 -8.34 -0.90
C VAL A 63 -0.20 -6.87 -0.60
N SER A 64 -0.80 -6.15 -1.54
CA SER A 64 -1.28 -4.79 -1.31
C SER A 64 -2.66 -4.82 -0.66
N LEU A 65 -2.89 -3.87 0.24
CA LEU A 65 -4.12 -3.77 1.03
C LEU A 65 -4.80 -2.42 0.79
N ILE A 66 -6.12 -2.41 0.64
CA ILE A 66 -6.95 -1.20 0.53
C ILE A 66 -8.05 -1.25 1.59
N GLY A 67 -8.38 -0.13 2.23
CA GLY A 67 -9.50 -0.05 3.16
C GLY A 67 -10.86 -0.26 2.47
N ALA A 68 -11.81 -0.89 3.13
CA ALA A 68 -13.16 -1.14 2.61
C ALA A 68 -13.88 0.16 2.22
N ALA A 69 -13.68 1.22 3.02
CA ALA A 69 -14.23 2.54 2.73
C ALA A 69 -13.71 3.10 1.40
N ASP A 70 -12.40 3.02 1.14
CA ASP A 70 -11.81 3.47 -0.12
C ASP A 70 -12.24 2.59 -1.28
N PHE A 71 -12.35 1.27 -1.06
CA PHE A 71 -12.86 0.35 -2.07
C PHE A 71 -14.28 0.73 -2.50
N TYR A 72 -15.21 0.90 -1.56
CA TYR A 72 -16.59 1.25 -1.88
C TYR A 72 -16.73 2.68 -2.42
N ARG A 73 -15.82 3.60 -2.06
CA ARG A 73 -15.82 4.96 -2.61
C ARG A 73 -15.37 5.00 -4.07
N HIS A 74 -14.34 4.24 -4.43
CA HIS A 74 -13.66 4.39 -5.72
C HIS A 74 -13.92 3.24 -6.71
N PHE A 75 -14.32 2.07 -6.23
CA PHE A 75 -14.49 0.86 -7.02
C PHE A 75 -15.85 0.19 -6.77
N SER A 76 -16.89 0.95 -6.41
CA SER A 76 -18.24 0.43 -6.08
C SER A 76 -18.85 -0.49 -7.14
N GLY A 77 -18.51 -0.30 -8.42
CA GLY A 77 -18.95 -1.17 -9.52
C GLY A 77 -18.13 -2.44 -9.73
N VAL A 78 -17.05 -2.64 -8.98
CA VAL A 78 -16.17 -3.81 -9.09
C VAL A 78 -16.65 -4.89 -8.12
N ARG A 79 -16.87 -6.10 -8.61
CA ARG A 79 -17.20 -7.25 -7.75
C ARG A 79 -15.94 -7.82 -7.12
N LEU A 80 -15.94 -7.98 -5.80
CA LEU A 80 -14.89 -8.69 -5.08
C LEU A 80 -14.93 -10.18 -5.43
N SER A 81 -13.77 -10.74 -5.74
CA SER A 81 -13.56 -12.18 -5.80
C SER A 81 -13.30 -12.72 -4.39
N PRO A 82 -13.71 -13.96 -4.08
CA PRO A 82 -13.33 -14.60 -2.82
C PRO A 82 -11.81 -14.59 -2.65
N SER A 83 -11.35 -14.22 -1.45
CA SER A 83 -9.94 -14.30 -1.08
C SER A 83 -9.76 -15.38 -0.02
N HIS A 84 -8.73 -16.21 -0.19
CA HIS A 84 -8.36 -17.26 0.77
C HIS A 84 -7.19 -16.85 1.66
N ILE A 85 -6.79 -15.58 1.59
CA ILE A 85 -5.67 -15.04 2.37
C ILE A 85 -6.17 -14.70 3.77
N VAL A 86 -5.55 -15.29 4.78
CA VAL A 86 -5.78 -14.95 6.18
C VAL A 86 -4.77 -13.90 6.59
N LEU A 87 -5.25 -12.73 6.99
CA LEU A 87 -4.42 -11.62 7.43
C LEU A 87 -4.44 -11.56 8.95
N GLN A 88 -3.25 -11.42 9.53
CA GLN A 88 -3.06 -11.41 10.97
C GLN A 88 -2.37 -10.12 11.41
N THR A 89 -2.83 -9.55 12.51
CA THR A 89 -2.14 -8.46 13.18
C THR A 89 -0.88 -8.98 13.87
N TYR A 90 0.00 -8.07 14.28
CA TYR A 90 1.15 -8.41 15.12
C TYR A 90 0.75 -9.12 16.43
N SER A 91 -0.41 -8.77 16.98
CA SER A 91 -0.99 -9.42 18.17
C SER A 91 -1.70 -10.76 17.89
N LYS A 92 -1.58 -11.29 16.66
CA LYS A 92 -2.25 -12.52 16.17
C LYS A 92 -3.78 -12.43 16.11
N GLY A 93 -4.34 -11.22 16.14
CA GLY A 93 -5.75 -10.98 15.81
C GLY A 93 -5.98 -11.18 14.32
N THR A 94 -7.17 -11.64 13.92
CA THR A 94 -7.52 -11.78 12.51
C THR A 94 -8.05 -10.44 11.98
N ILE A 95 -7.64 -10.07 10.78
CA ILE A 95 -8.19 -8.92 10.05
C ILE A 95 -9.20 -9.45 9.05
N ASP A 96 -10.40 -8.86 9.05
CA ASP A 96 -11.46 -9.23 8.11
C ASP A 96 -11.04 -8.89 6.67
N ASN A 97 -10.90 -9.94 5.86
CA ASN A 97 -10.63 -9.86 4.44
C ASN A 97 -11.96 -9.99 3.68
N LEU A 98 -12.39 -8.90 3.07
CA LEU A 98 -13.67 -8.85 2.35
C LEU A 98 -13.59 -9.49 0.96
N GLY A 99 -12.38 -9.72 0.46
CA GLY A 99 -12.11 -10.28 -0.86
C GLY A 99 -10.95 -9.58 -1.56
N SER A 100 -10.76 -9.94 -2.83
CA SER A 100 -9.72 -9.38 -3.69
C SER A 100 -10.29 -8.88 -5.02
N PHE A 101 -9.61 -7.93 -5.63
CA PHE A 101 -9.88 -7.50 -6.99
C PHE A 101 -8.56 -7.24 -7.73
N THR A 102 -8.61 -7.31 -9.07
CA THR A 102 -7.45 -7.12 -9.93
C THR A 102 -7.58 -5.83 -10.70
N LYS A 103 -6.54 -4.99 -10.63
CA LYS A 103 -6.40 -3.76 -11.42
C LYS A 103 -4.94 -3.53 -11.79
N GLN A 104 -4.73 -2.75 -12.84
CA GLN A 104 -3.39 -2.23 -13.14
C GLN A 104 -2.96 -1.28 -12.03
N VAL A 105 -1.73 -1.40 -11.55
CA VAL A 105 -1.17 -0.49 -10.55
C VAL A 105 0.05 0.20 -11.16
N ARG A 106 0.07 1.53 -11.07
CA ARG A 106 1.18 2.36 -11.53
C ARG A 106 1.64 3.23 -10.38
N TYR A 107 2.93 3.32 -10.16
CA TYR A 107 3.51 4.27 -9.22
C TYR A 107 4.78 4.82 -9.83
N CYS A 108 5.12 6.05 -9.47
CA CYS A 108 6.37 6.65 -9.89
C CYS A 108 7.20 6.90 -8.65
N SER A 109 8.39 6.30 -8.59
CA SER A 109 9.37 6.61 -7.55
C SER A 109 9.98 7.98 -7.86
N ARG A 110 10.02 8.86 -6.86
CA ARG A 110 10.90 10.03 -6.88
C ARG A 110 12.32 9.59 -6.55
#